data_AF-A0A2N5GJL2-F1
#
_entry.id   AF-A0A2N5GJL2-F1
#
_cell.length_a   1.000
_cell.length_b   1.000
_cell.length_c   1.000
_cell.angle_alpha   90.00
_cell.angle_beta   90.00
_cell.angle_gamma   90.00
#
_symmetry.space_group_name_H-M   'P 1'
#
loop_
_entity.id
_entity.type
_entity.pdbx_description
1 polymer ?
#
loop_
_entity_poly.entity_id
_entity_poly.type
_entity_poly.pdbx_seq_one_letter_code
_entity_poly.pdbx_strand_id
1 'polypeptide(L)'
;MNNESFIERIKMYVRDVAIEDVILNLNKPPGRKPRQRHVIQSQWFNNLCSNDQNILKEIIQEAIDEAIFGFLATLDGVRIIEDNDEQKGEFKLTYTLGDKKERLNDPDKEYLHDIYNSLTNPE
;
A
#
# COMPACT_ATOMS: atom_id res chain seq x y z
N MET A 1 -16.35 7.27 -8.98
CA MET A 1 -15.36 7.45 -7.90
C MET A 1 -14.32 8.42 -8.44
N ASN A 2 -13.93 9.42 -7.66
CA ASN A 2 -12.84 10.36 -7.98
C ASN A 2 -11.51 9.85 -7.38
N ASN A 3 -10.42 10.58 -7.63
CA ASN A 3 -9.08 10.31 -7.11
C ASN A 3 -9.03 10.23 -5.57
N GLU A 4 -9.59 11.21 -4.86
CA GLU A 4 -9.64 11.23 -3.39
C GLU A 4 -10.33 9.98 -2.81
N SER A 5 -11.57 9.71 -3.23
CA SER A 5 -12.33 8.55 -2.74
C SER A 5 -11.68 7.22 -3.12
N PHE A 6 -10.96 7.17 -4.24
CA PHE A 6 -10.16 6.01 -4.61
C PHE A 6 -9.02 5.79 -3.62
N ILE A 7 -8.27 6.84 -3.27
CA ILE A 7 -7.12 6.73 -2.38
C ILE A 7 -7.52 6.47 -0.93
N GLU A 8 -8.61 7.06 -0.44
CA GLU A 8 -9.20 6.71 0.86
C GLU A 8 -9.52 5.21 0.94
N ARG A 9 -10.05 4.64 -0.14
CA ARG A 9 -10.38 3.21 -0.22
C ARG A 9 -9.13 2.34 -0.34
N ILE A 10 -8.09 2.78 -1.04
CA ILE A 10 -6.79 2.08 -1.07
C ILE A 10 -6.20 2.05 0.34
N LYS A 11 -6.21 3.17 1.06
CA LYS A 11 -5.77 3.19 2.46
C LYS A 11 -6.58 2.20 3.31
N MET A 12 -7.91 2.26 3.26
CA MET A 12 -8.76 1.45 4.14
C MET A 12 -8.72 -0.05 3.81
N TYR A 13 -8.82 -0.41 2.53
CA TYR A 13 -9.05 -1.80 2.11
C TYR A 13 -7.80 -2.51 1.59
N VAL A 14 -6.71 -1.78 1.34
CA VAL A 14 -5.45 -2.36 0.89
C VAL A 14 -4.38 -2.18 1.95
N ARG A 15 -4.05 -0.94 2.33
CA ARG A 15 -2.99 -0.65 3.31
C ARG A 15 -3.33 -1.20 4.70
N ASP A 16 -4.45 -0.75 5.27
CA ASP A 16 -4.80 -1.06 6.66
C ASP A 16 -5.05 -2.57 6.84
N VAL A 17 -5.70 -3.21 5.85
CA VAL A 17 -5.90 -4.67 5.81
C VAL A 17 -4.57 -5.43 5.68
N ALA A 18 -3.65 -5.00 4.81
CA ALA A 18 -2.36 -5.67 4.66
C ALA A 18 -1.52 -5.62 5.94
N ILE A 19 -1.53 -4.49 6.65
CA ILE A 19 -0.87 -4.34 7.95
C ILE A 19 -1.51 -5.30 8.96
N GLU A 20 -2.83 -5.28 9.09
CA GLU A 20 -3.56 -6.14 10.01
C GLU A 20 -3.27 -7.63 9.74
N ASP A 21 -3.33 -8.06 8.48
CA ASP A 21 -3.08 -9.45 8.08
C ASP A 21 -1.65 -9.90 8.43
N VAL A 22 -0.64 -9.07 8.19
CA VAL A 22 0.74 -9.40 8.55
C VAL A 22 0.87 -9.54 10.06
N ILE A 23 0.29 -8.62 10.84
CA ILE A 23 0.32 -8.66 12.31
C ILE A 23 -0.44 -9.88 12.84
N LEU A 24 -1.62 -10.20 12.30
CA LEU A 24 -2.39 -11.39 12.66
C LEU A 24 -1.60 -12.67 12.39
N ASN A 25 -0.92 -12.75 11.25
CA ASN A 25 -0.07 -13.88 10.90
C ASN A 25 1.13 -14.03 11.84
N LEU A 26 1.74 -12.92 12.28
CA LEU A 26 2.81 -12.92 13.28
C LEU A 26 2.30 -13.33 14.66
N ASN A 27 1.11 -12.89 15.07
CA ASN A 27 0.52 -13.32 16.33
C ASN A 27 0.17 -14.80 16.31
N LYS A 28 -0.52 -15.25 15.26
CA LYS A 28 -1.02 -16.62 15.13
C LYS A 28 -1.21 -17.00 13.66
N PRO A 29 -0.28 -17.77 13.08
CA PRO A 29 -0.38 -18.24 11.71
C PRO A 29 -1.68 -19.03 11.48
N PRO A 30 -2.44 -18.76 10.40
CA PRO A 30 -3.72 -19.38 10.15
C PRO A 30 -3.59 -20.84 9.68
N GLY A 31 -4.68 -21.60 9.88
CA GLY A 31 -4.85 -22.96 9.38
C GLY A 31 -4.49 -24.07 10.38
N ARG A 32 -4.86 -25.31 10.03
CA ARG A 32 -4.62 -26.50 10.89
C ARG A 32 -3.15 -26.95 10.90
N LYS A 33 -2.41 -26.67 9.82
CA LYS A 33 -0.98 -26.98 9.67
C LYS A 33 -0.27 -25.82 8.96
N PRO A 34 0.02 -24.71 9.68
CA PRO A 34 0.67 -23.54 9.09
C PRO A 34 2.06 -23.88 8.53
N ARG A 35 2.52 -23.10 7.55
CA ARG A 35 3.87 -23.23 6.97
C ARG A 35 4.91 -23.00 8.06
N GLN A 36 5.95 -23.85 8.09
CA GLN A 36 6.99 -23.78 9.13
C GLN A 36 7.62 -22.39 9.26
N ARG A 37 7.88 -21.70 8.14
CA ARG A 37 8.39 -20.33 8.16
C ARG A 37 7.52 -19.37 8.98
N HIS A 38 6.19 -19.44 8.83
CA HIS A 38 5.27 -18.57 9.56
C HIS A 38 5.24 -18.92 11.05
N VAL A 39 5.35 -20.21 11.40
CA VAL A 39 5.45 -20.64 12.81
C VAL A 39 6.71 -20.07 13.46
N ILE A 40 7.86 -20.14 12.78
CA ILE A 40 9.12 -19.59 13.29
C ILE A 40 9.03 -18.07 13.49
N GLN A 41 8.51 -17.35 12.48
CA GLN A 41 8.32 -15.90 12.56
C GLN A 41 7.38 -15.51 13.70
N SER A 42 6.28 -16.26 13.87
CA SER A 42 5.33 -16.03 14.95
C SER A 42 5.91 -16.30 16.33
N GLN A 43 6.64 -17.40 16.51
CA GLN A 43 7.32 -17.69 17.77
C GLN A 43 8.35 -16.62 18.13
N TRP A 44 9.15 -16.19 17.15
CA TRP A 44 10.11 -15.10 17.35
C TRP A 44 9.41 -13.79 17.74
N PHE A 45 8.39 -13.37 16.99
CA PHE A 45 7.64 -12.15 17.27
C PHE A 45 7.00 -12.16 18.66
N ASN A 46 6.38 -13.26 19.05
CA ASN A 46 5.75 -13.40 20.36
C ASN A 46 6.76 -13.45 21.54
N ASN A 47 8.04 -13.70 21.26
CA ASN A 47 9.11 -13.65 22.27
C ASN A 47 9.77 -12.27 22.40
N LEU A 48 9.46 -11.33 21.50
CA LEU A 48 9.92 -9.95 21.61
C LEU A 48 9.23 -9.25 22.78
N CYS A 49 9.92 -8.26 23.37
CA CYS A 49 9.28 -7.36 24.33
C CYS A 49 8.27 -6.44 23.61
N SER A 50 7.33 -5.84 24.35
CA SER A 50 6.29 -4.99 23.76
C SER A 50 6.85 -3.81 22.96
N ASN A 51 8.00 -3.27 23.38
CA ASN A 51 8.67 -2.19 22.66
C ASN A 51 9.15 -2.66 21.28
N ASP A 52 9.85 -3.79 21.21
CA ASP A 52 10.37 -4.34 19.95
C ASP A 52 9.24 -4.81 19.03
N GLN A 53 8.14 -5.32 19.60
CA GLN A 53 6.94 -5.64 18.82
C GLN A 53 6.33 -4.39 18.17
N ASN A 54 6.30 -3.27 18.89
CA ASN A 54 5.79 -2.01 18.36
C ASN A 54 6.69 -1.45 17.27
N ILE A 55 8.00 -1.44 17.48
CA ILE A 55 8.99 -1.05 16.45
C ILE A 55 8.81 -1.92 15.19
N LEU A 56 8.63 -3.24 15.33
CA LEU A 56 8.41 -4.09 14.15
C LEU A 56 7.10 -3.76 13.43
N LYS A 57 6.02 -3.44 14.16
CA LYS A 57 4.75 -3.02 13.56
C LYS A 57 4.90 -1.73 12.78
N GLU A 58 5.66 -0.76 13.30
CA GLU A 58 5.99 0.49 12.62
C GLU A 58 6.79 0.23 11.34
N ILE A 59 7.82 -0.62 11.39
CA ILE A 59 8.59 -1.03 10.20
C ILE A 59 7.69 -1.70 9.15
N ILE A 60 6.75 -2.56 9.56
CA ILE A 60 5.78 -3.21 8.65
C ILE A 60 4.89 -2.15 7.98
N GLN A 61 4.40 -1.19 8.77
CA GLN A 61 3.57 -0.10 8.27
C GLN A 61 4.35 0.75 7.26
N GLU A 62 5.56 1.19 7.59
CA GLU A 62 6.44 1.98 6.72
C GLU A 62 6.76 1.24 5.42
N ALA A 63 7.08 -0.05 5.48
CA ALA A 63 7.38 -0.84 4.29
C ALA A 63 6.16 -0.98 3.35
N ILE A 64 4.95 -1.11 3.92
CA ILE A 64 3.72 -1.16 3.13
C ILE A 64 3.41 0.22 2.54
N ASP A 65 3.59 1.29 3.31
CA ASP A 65 3.39 2.67 2.86
C ASP A 65 4.33 3.05 1.72
N GLU A 66 5.62 2.75 1.83
CA GLU A 66 6.61 3.01 0.77
C GLU A 66 6.26 2.25 -0.51
N ALA A 67 5.80 0.99 -0.40
CA ALA A 67 5.41 0.19 -1.55
C ALA A 67 4.17 0.77 -2.26
N ILE A 68 3.15 1.17 -1.50
CA ILE A 68 1.93 1.76 -2.07
C ILE A 68 2.22 3.13 -2.67
N PHE A 69 2.93 4.00 -1.96
CA PHE A 69 3.34 5.31 -2.45
C PHE A 69 4.13 5.18 -3.75
N GLY A 70 5.14 4.32 -3.77
CA GLY A 70 5.97 4.08 -4.95
C GLY A 70 5.17 3.57 -6.14
N PHE A 71 4.20 2.68 -5.91
CA PHE A 71 3.31 2.19 -6.96
C PHE A 71 2.39 3.29 -7.51
N LEU A 72 1.79 4.10 -6.64
CA LEU A 72 0.96 5.23 -7.05
C LEU A 72 1.78 6.28 -7.82
N ALA A 73 3.01 6.57 -7.37
CA ALA A 73 3.95 7.46 -8.05
C ALA A 73 4.30 6.96 -9.46
N THR A 74 4.36 5.65 -9.66
CA THR A 74 4.51 5.06 -11.01
C THR A 74 3.25 5.25 -11.85
N LEU A 75 2.05 5.06 -11.29
CA LEU A 75 0.80 5.32 -12.01
C LEU A 75 0.63 6.80 -12.38
N ASP A 76 1.07 7.72 -11.53
CA ASP A 76 1.06 9.16 -11.81
C ASP A 76 2.15 9.57 -12.81
N GLY A 77 3.06 8.67 -13.18
CA GLY A 77 4.14 8.93 -14.15
C GLY A 77 5.32 9.72 -13.59
N VAL A 78 5.37 9.94 -12.27
CA VAL A 78 6.50 10.64 -11.61
C VAL A 78 7.65 9.67 -11.27
N ARG A 79 7.36 8.37 -11.11
CA ARG A 79 8.36 7.31 -10.95
C ARG A 79 8.46 6.47 -12.23
N ILE A 80 9.53 6.70 -12.99
CA ILE A 80 9.80 6.04 -14.28
C ILE A 80 10.21 4.58 -14.04
N ILE A 81 9.60 3.67 -14.81
CA ILE A 81 9.89 2.22 -14.79
C ILE A 81 10.19 1.65 -16.18
N GLU A 82 10.35 2.52 -17.17
CA GLU A 82 10.65 2.16 -18.56
C GLU A 82 12.16 2.26 -18.81
N ASP A 83 12.71 1.36 -19.63
CA ASP A 83 14.16 1.30 -19.89
C ASP A 83 14.67 2.47 -20.78
N ASN A 84 13.78 3.22 -21.44
CA ASN A 84 14.13 4.25 -22.42
C ASN A 84 13.60 5.62 -22.00
N ASP A 85 14.51 6.53 -21.63
CA ASP A 85 14.19 7.90 -21.21
C ASP A 85 13.72 8.81 -22.36
N GLU A 86 13.89 8.41 -23.63
CA GLU A 86 13.54 9.22 -24.80
C GLU A 86 12.04 9.14 -25.18
N GLN A 87 11.33 8.09 -24.76
CA GLN A 87 9.90 7.91 -24.99
C GLN A 87 9.23 7.41 -23.72
N LYS A 88 8.59 8.33 -22.98
CA LYS A 88 7.84 8.00 -21.77
C LYS A 88 6.41 7.62 -22.11
N GLY A 89 5.98 6.46 -21.66
CA GLY A 89 4.59 6.05 -21.68
C GLY A 89 3.74 6.82 -20.66
N GLU A 90 2.42 6.74 -20.84
CA GLU A 90 1.44 7.31 -19.91
C GLU A 90 0.53 6.20 -19.40
N PHE A 91 0.52 5.97 -18.08
CA PHE A 91 -0.48 5.11 -17.47
C PHE A 91 -1.81 5.86 -17.32
N LYS A 92 -2.92 5.20 -17.68
CA LYS A 92 -4.28 5.74 -17.51
C LYS A 92 -5.12 4.80 -16.68
N LEU A 93 -5.38 5.19 -15.43
CA LEU A 93 -6.29 4.51 -14.53
C LEU A 93 -7.67 5.13 -14.65
N THR A 94 -8.63 4.38 -15.22
CA THR A 94 -10.01 4.85 -15.43
C THR A 94 -10.98 4.02 -14.60
N TYR A 95 -11.77 4.68 -13.75
CA TYR A 95 -12.93 4.09 -13.11
C TYR A 95 -14.15 4.19 -14.03
N THR A 96 -14.80 3.06 -14.31
CA THR A 96 -16.00 3.00 -15.16
C THR A 96 -17.20 2.51 -14.36
N LEU A 97 -18.33 3.22 -14.44
CA LEU A 97 -19.60 2.84 -13.84
C LEU A 97 -20.74 3.13 -14.83
N GLY A 98 -21.24 2.08 -15.49
CA GLY A 98 -22.14 2.23 -16.64
C GLY A 98 -21.46 3.06 -17.74
N ASP A 99 -22.12 4.11 -18.22
CA ASP A 99 -21.58 5.02 -19.23
C ASP A 99 -20.63 6.09 -18.66
N LYS A 100 -20.53 6.20 -17.33
CA LYS A 100 -19.64 7.18 -16.69
C LYS A 100 -18.22 6.63 -16.62
N LYS A 101 -17.26 7.46 -17.04
CA LYS A 101 -15.82 7.20 -16.93
C LYS A 101 -15.16 8.37 -16.21
N GLU A 102 -14.30 8.06 -15.25
CA GLU A 102 -13.48 9.02 -14.53
C GLU A 102 -12.03 8.58 -14.60
N ARG A 103 -11.13 9.45 -15.06
CA ARG A 103 -9.69 9.22 -14.96
C ARG A 103 -9.27 9.54 -13.53
N LEU A 104 -8.70 8.55 -12.84
CA LEU A 104 -8.31 8.67 -11.44
C LEU A 104 -6.93 9.32 -11.29
N ASN A 105 -5.96 8.96 -12.13
CA ASN A 105 -4.63 9.59 -12.19
C ASN A 105 -4.61 10.68 -13.27
N ASP A 106 -5.52 11.64 -13.15
CA ASP A 106 -5.62 12.79 -14.06
C ASP A 106 -4.52 13.82 -13.72
N PRO A 107 -3.56 14.13 -14.63
CA PRO A 107 -2.45 15.03 -14.35
C PRO A 107 -2.89 16.49 -14.11
N ASP A 108 -4.12 16.85 -14.47
CA ASP A 108 -4.70 18.17 -14.18
C ASP A 108 -5.31 18.25 -12.76
N LYS A 109 -5.25 17.16 -11.99
CA LYS A 109 -5.70 17.06 -10.59
C LYS A 109 -4.54 16.71 -9.67
N GLU A 110 -4.77 16.74 -8.36
CA GLU A 110 -3.80 16.26 -7.39
C GLU A 110 -3.46 14.79 -7.64
N TYR A 111 -2.15 14.48 -7.62
CA TYR A 111 -1.63 13.15 -7.89
C TYR A 111 -2.05 12.15 -6.82
N LEU A 112 -2.22 10.89 -7.22
CA LEU A 112 -2.63 9.83 -6.33
C LEU A 112 -1.63 9.60 -5.18
N HIS A 113 -0.33 9.67 -5.46
CA HIS A 113 0.71 9.51 -4.45
C HIS A 113 0.75 10.67 -3.44
N ASP A 114 0.44 11.89 -3.86
CA ASP A 114 0.37 13.06 -2.97
C ASP A 114 -0.83 12.98 -2.04
N ILE A 115 -2.02 12.63 -2.58
CA ILE A 115 -3.22 12.36 -1.78
C ILE A 115 -2.94 11.23 -0.78
N TYR A 116 -2.24 10.17 -1.20
CA TYR A 116 -1.91 9.07 -0.31
C TYR A 116 -0.98 9.53 0.82
N ASN A 117 0.07 10.27 0.47
CA ASN A 117 1.05 10.76 1.43
C ASN A 117 0.42 11.68 2.48
N SER A 118 -0.50 12.58 2.09
CA SER A 118 -1.20 13.45 3.04
C SER A 118 -2.07 12.69 4.04
N LEU A 119 -2.59 11.52 3.66
CA LEU A 119 -3.38 10.66 4.54
C LEU A 119 -2.55 9.76 5.48
N THR A 120 -1.32 9.42 5.10
CA THR A 120 -0.46 8.50 5.87
C THR A 120 0.63 9.19 6.67
N ASN A 121 1.03 10.39 6.25
CA ASN A 121 2.05 11.21 6.90
C ASN A 121 1.51 12.64 7.15
N PRO A 122 0.48 12.82 7.99
CA PRO A 122 -0.03 14.14 8.33
C PRO A 122 1.03 14.95 9.11
N GLU A 123 1.12 16.25 8.81
CA GLU A 123 1.96 17.21 9.54
C GLU A 123 1.64 17.28 11.05
#